data_AF-A0A496JB51-F1
#
_entry.id   AF-A0A496JB51-F1
#
_cell.length_a   1.000
_cell.length_b   1.000
_cell.length_c   1.000
_cell.angle_alpha   90.00
_cell.angle_beta   90.00
_cell.angle_gamma   90.00
#
_symmetry.space_group_name_H-M   'P 1'
#
loop_
_entity.id
_entity.type
_entity.pdbx_description
1 polymer ?
#
loop_
_entity_poly.entity_id
_entity_poly.type
_entity_poly.pdbx_seq_one_letter_code
_entity_poly.pdbx_strand_id
1 'polypeptide(L)' 'MDALTTPSNWQRVRLGDIGKPCMCKRVMKHQTTRYGEIPFYKIGTFGNTADAFISKKL' A
#
# COMPACT_ATOMS: atom_id res chain seq x y z
N MET A 1 27.00 1.83 12.76
CA MET A 1 26.61 3.25 12.80
C MET A 1 27.27 3.86 11.56
N ASP A 2 26.63 4.18 10.44
CA ASP A 2 25.26 4.68 10.24
C ASP A 2 24.78 4.47 8.80
N ALA A 3 23.60 3.87 8.62
CA ALA A 3 22.99 3.62 7.30
C ALA A 3 21.95 4.70 6.91
N LEU A 4 21.85 5.84 7.61
CA LEU A 4 20.72 6.76 7.45
C LEU A 4 21.06 8.25 7.68
N THR A 5 22.18 8.76 7.15
CA THR A 5 22.38 10.21 7.16
C THR A 5 21.39 10.85 6.19
N THR A 6 20.42 11.60 6.72
CA THR A 6 19.48 12.37 5.88
C THR A 6 20.29 13.36 5.04
N PRO A 7 20.13 13.40 3.71
CA PRO A 7 20.90 14.32 2.88
C PRO A 7 20.69 15.78 3.30
N SER A 8 21.76 16.58 3.27
CA SER A 8 21.75 17.97 3.76
C SER A 8 20.81 18.90 2.99
N ASN A 9 20.42 18.52 1.77
CA ASN A 9 19.49 19.27 0.93
C ASN A 9 18.00 18.89 1.14
N TRP A 10 17.68 17.99 2.07
CA TRP A 10 16.30 17.58 2.34
C TRP A 10 15.62 18.51 3.34
N GLN A 11 14.41 18.95 3.01
CA GLN A 11 13.56 19.73 3.90
C GLN A 11 12.68 18.81 4.76
N ARG A 12 12.61 19.11 6.06
CA ARG A 12 11.62 18.48 6.96
C ARG A 12 10.27 19.18 6.79
N VAL A 13 9.26 18.42 6.39
CA VAL A 13 7.87 18.87 6.25
C VAL A 13 6.94 17.95 7.02
N ARG A 14 5.73 18.40 7.37
CA ARG A 14 4.71 17.51 7.94
C ARG A 14 4.08 16.70 6.81
N LEU A 15 3.69 15.46 7.08
CA LEU A 15 3.00 14.63 6.08
C LEU A 15 1.73 15.32 5.55
N GLY A 16 1.03 16.05 6.42
CA GLY A 16 -0.15 16.84 6.05
C GLY A 16 0.13 17.97 5.05
N ASP A 17 1.37 18.46 4.96
CA ASP A 17 1.77 19.49 4.00
C ASP A 17 1.94 18.90 2.59
N ILE A 18 2.22 17.60 2.49
CA ILE A 18 2.31 16.85 1.22
C ILE A 18 0.92 16.42 0.76
N GLY A 19 0.03 16.07 1.68
CA GLY A 19 -1.34 15.70 1.37
C GLY A 19 -2.12 15.22 2.59
N LYS A 20 -3.45 15.14 2.44
CA LYS A 20 -4.34 14.67 3.50
C LYS A 20 -4.14 13.16 3.73
N PRO A 21 -3.81 12.72 4.96
CA PRO A 21 -3.84 11.30 5.30
C PRO A 21 -5.24 10.72 5.11
N CYS A 22 -5.33 9.62 4.38
CA CYS A 22 -6.58 8.91 4.12
C CYS A 22 -6.48 7.49 4.67
N MET A 23 -7.62 6.93 5.07
CA MET A 23 -7.71 5.53 5.47
C MET A 23 -7.90 4.66 4.23
N CYS A 24 -7.22 3.52 4.19
CA CYS A 24 -7.45 2.52 3.15
C CYS A 24 -8.87 1.96 3.25
N LYS A 25 -9.45 1.60 2.10
CA LYS A 25 -10.69 0.86 2.05
C LYS A 25 -10.50 -0.54 2.65
N ARG A 26 -11.43 -0.97 3.50
CA ARG A 26 -11.43 -2.33 4.02
C ARG A 26 -11.97 -3.29 2.96
N VAL A 27 -11.17 -4.31 2.62
CA VAL A 27 -11.54 -5.39 1.70
C VAL A 27 -11.80 -6.67 2.49
N MET A 28 -12.99 -7.25 2.34
CA MET A 28 -13.39 -8.48 3.02
C MET A 28 -13.09 -9.71 2.15
N LYS A 29 -12.92 -10.88 2.78
CA LYS A 29 -12.59 -12.14 2.06
C LYS A 29 -13.56 -12.45 0.90
N HIS A 30 -14.85 -12.22 1.10
CA HIS A 30 -15.88 -12.48 0.06
C HIS A 30 -15.84 -11.48 -1.10
N GLN A 31 -15.13 -10.36 -0.96
CA GLN A 31 -14.93 -9.36 -2.02
C GLN A 31 -13.69 -9.65 -2.86
N THR A 32 -12.97 -10.73 -2.54
CA THR A 32 -11.78 -11.17 -3.28
C THR A 32 -12.04 -12.47 -4.03
N THR A 33 -11.40 -12.62 -5.17
CA THR A 33 -11.41 -13.84 -6.00
C THR A 33 -10.00 -14.39 -6.13
N ARG A 34 -9.87 -15.69 -6.48
CA ARG A 34 -8.56 -16.32 -6.73
C ARG A 34 -7.89 -15.86 -8.04
N TYR A 35 -8.67 -15.32 -8.97
CA TYR A 35 -8.22 -14.85 -10.27
C TYR A 35 -8.90 -13.52 -10.59
N GLY A 36 -8.20 -12.60 -11.25
CA GLY A 36 -8.73 -11.30 -11.65
C GLY A 36 -7.65 -10.36 -12.18
N GLU A 37 -8.04 -9.12 -12.50
CA GLU A 37 -7.13 -8.12 -13.08
C GLU A 37 -6.39 -7.30 -12.02
N ILE A 38 -7.06 -6.94 -10.91
CA ILE A 38 -6.48 -6.07 -9.89
C ILE A 38 -5.99 -6.94 -8.72
N PRO A 39 -4.68 -7.10 -8.54
CA PRO A 39 -4.14 -7.89 -7.44
C PRO A 39 -4.38 -7.20 -6.09
N PHE A 40 -4.70 -7.99 -5.06
CA PHE A 40 -4.84 -7.56 -3.69
C PHE A 40 -3.89 -8.36 -2.80
N TYR A 41 -2.92 -7.66 -2.21
CA TYR A 41 -1.90 -8.26 -1.35
C TYR A 41 -2.26 -8.12 0.12
N LYS A 42 -2.26 -9.26 0.81
CA LYS A 42 -2.28 -9.33 2.27
C LYS A 42 -0.85 -9.14 2.78
N ILE A 43 -0.69 -8.85 4.07
CA ILE A 43 0.63 -8.68 4.70
C ILE A 43 1.56 -9.87 4.39
N GLY A 44 1.06 -11.10 4.47
CA GLY A 44 1.84 -12.32 4.19
C GLY A 44 2.14 -12.60 2.71
N THR A 45 1.56 -11.85 1.78
CA THR A 45 1.76 -12.05 0.33
C THR A 45 2.50 -10.89 -0.31
N PHE A 46 2.89 -9.85 0.43
CA PHE A 46 3.70 -8.77 -0.12
C PHE A 46 5.03 -9.29 -0.66
N GLY A 47 5.40 -8.83 -1.87
CA GLY A 47 6.62 -9.28 -2.56
C GLY A 47 6.50 -10.62 -3.28
N ASN A 48 5.37 -11.32 -3.17
CA ASN A 48 5.10 -12.59 -3.84
C ASN A 48 4.10 -12.43 -5.01
N THR A 49 3.82 -13.52 -5.72
CA THR A 49 2.73 -13.59 -6.70
C THR A 49 1.37 -13.40 -6.04
N ALA A 50 0.49 -12.61 -6.66
CA ALA A 50 -0.85 -12.35 -6.14
C ALA A 50 -1.70 -13.61 -6.10
N ASP A 51 -2.35 -13.87 -4.95
CA ASP A 51 -3.26 -15.00 -4.72
C ASP A 51 -4.73 -14.59 -4.56
N ALA A 52 -4.98 -13.27 -4.54
CA ALA A 52 -6.28 -12.67 -4.35
C ALA A 52 -6.41 -11.43 -5.23
N PHE A 53 -7.62 -11.21 -5.76
CA PHE A 53 -7.91 -10.13 -6.68
C PHE A 53 -9.22 -9.45 -6.31
N ILE A 54 -9.31 -8.14 -6.57
CA ILE A 54 -10.53 -7.33 -6.36
C ILE A 54 -11.12 -6.87 -7.68
N SER A 55 -12.41 -6.52 -7.68
CA SER A 55 -13.07 -5.94 -8.85
C SER A 55 -12.78 -4.43 -8.97
N LYS A 56 -12.82 -3.89 -10.19
CA LYS A 56 -12.75 -2.43 -10.45
C LYS A 56 -13.89 -1.63 -9.81
N LYS A 57 -15.02 -2.28 -9.53
CA LYS A 57 -16.20 -1.67 -8.93
C LYS A 57 -16.13 -1.61 -7.40
N LEU A 58 -15.11 -2.24 -6.81
CA LEU A 58 -14.93 -2.24 -5.36
C LEU A 58 -14.57 -0.82 -4.92
#